data_AF-A0A1Z8V441-F1
#
_entry.id   AF-A0A1Z8V441-F1
#
_cell.length_a   1.000
_cell.length_b   1.000
_cell.length_c   1.000
_cell.angle_alpha   90.00
_cell.angle_beta   90.00
_cell.angle_gamma   90.00
#
_symmetry.space_group_name_H-M   'P 1'
#
loop_
_entity.id
_entity.type
_entity.pdbx_description
1 polymer ?
#
loop_
_entity_poly.entity_id
_entity_poly.type
_entity_poly.pdbx_seq_one_letter_code
_entity_poly.pdbx_strand_id
1 'polypeptide(L)'
;MAKNAIITCAVTGGIHTPTMSPHLPITPQQIADEAVAAAAAGASIIHLHARDPETGKPVHEPDHFMRFLPIIKQRCDAVVNISTGGG
;
A
#
# COMPACT_ATOMS: atom_id res chain seq x y z
N MET A 1 29.00 3.57 -14.66
CA MET A 1 28.07 2.94 -13.70
C MET A 1 26.77 2.63 -14.41
N ALA A 2 26.10 1.52 -14.09
CA ALA A 2 24.74 1.29 -14.52
C ALA A 2 23.80 2.29 -13.83
N LYS A 3 22.76 2.76 -14.52
CA LYS A 3 21.74 3.64 -13.92
C LYS A 3 20.82 2.80 -13.04
N ASN A 4 20.59 3.23 -11.80
CA ASN A 4 19.61 2.59 -10.93
C ASN A 4 18.20 2.92 -11.42
N ALA A 5 17.35 1.89 -11.53
CA ALA A 5 15.94 2.08 -11.82
C ALA A 5 15.15 2.32 -10.52
N ILE A 6 14.19 3.24 -10.56
CA ILE A 6 13.21 3.42 -9.49
C ILE A 6 12.03 2.51 -9.79
N ILE A 7 11.68 1.65 -8.83
CA ILE A 7 10.54 0.76 -8.92
C ILE A 7 9.53 1.21 -7.86
N THR A 8 8.34 1.62 -8.32
CA THR A 8 7.21 1.94 -7.44
C THR A 8 6.21 0.81 -7.47
N CYS A 9 5.79 0.33 -6.31
CA CYS A 9 4.68 -0.62 -6.19
C CYS A 9 3.44 0.07 -5.59
N ALA A 10 2.30 0.01 -6.31
CA ALA A 10 1.01 0.48 -5.82
C ALA A 10 0.18 -0.73 -5.37
N VAL A 11 0.10 -0.95 -4.06
CA VAL A 11 -0.28 -2.27 -3.50
C VAL A 11 -1.78 -2.57 -3.55
N THR A 12 -2.65 -1.56 -3.66
CA THR A 12 -4.12 -1.79 -3.65
C THR A 12 -4.93 -0.79 -4.47
N GLY A 13 -4.59 0.51 -4.44
CA GLY A 13 -5.31 1.56 -5.17
C GLY A 13 -6.76 1.77 -4.72
N GLY A 14 -7.53 2.54 -5.50
CA GLY A 14 -8.96 2.80 -5.27
C GLY A 14 -9.90 2.28 -6.38
N ILE A 15 -9.39 1.65 -7.43
CA ILE A 15 -10.17 1.25 -8.62
C ILE A 15 -10.71 -0.19 -8.50
N HIS A 16 -9.83 -1.16 -8.26
CA HIS A 16 -10.24 -2.56 -8.15
C HIS A 16 -11.10 -2.80 -6.90
N THR A 17 -12.08 -3.70 -7.02
CA THR A 17 -12.99 -4.11 -5.94
C THR A 17 -12.66 -5.52 -5.44
N PRO A 18 -13.05 -5.88 -4.20
CA PRO A 18 -12.79 -7.22 -3.64
C PRO A 18 -13.34 -8.37 -4.49
N THR A 19 -14.42 -8.13 -5.24
CA THR A 19 -15.02 -9.12 -6.14
C THR A 19 -14.17 -9.45 -7.37
N MET A 20 -13.16 -8.63 -7.69
CA MET A 20 -12.31 -8.84 -8.87
C MET A 20 -11.13 -9.77 -8.59
N SER A 21 -10.67 -9.86 -7.33
CA SER A 21 -9.55 -10.72 -6.97
C SER A 21 -9.54 -11.00 -5.46
N PRO A 22 -9.34 -12.26 -5.04
CA PRO A 22 -9.13 -12.59 -3.63
C PRO A 22 -7.77 -12.10 -3.11
N HIS A 23 -6.87 -11.65 -3.99
CA HIS A 23 -5.55 -11.15 -3.65
C HIS A 23 -5.49 -9.63 -3.46
N LEU A 24 -6.61 -8.91 -3.61
CA LEU A 24 -6.64 -7.47 -3.37
C LEU A 24 -6.41 -7.19 -1.86
N PRO A 25 -5.36 -6.45 -1.48
CA PRO A 25 -5.13 -6.13 -0.06
C PRO A 25 -6.18 -5.15 0.44
N ILE A 26 -6.90 -5.51 1.50
CA ILE A 26 -8.01 -4.73 2.06
C ILE A 26 -7.71 -4.29 3.48
N THR A 27 -7.38 -5.23 4.35
CA THR A 27 -7.12 -4.92 5.77
C THR A 27 -5.80 -4.18 5.95
N PRO A 28 -5.64 -3.37 7.02
CA PRO A 28 -4.37 -2.72 7.32
C PRO A 28 -3.18 -3.67 7.38
N GLN A 29 -3.38 -4.89 7.92
CA GLN A 29 -2.33 -5.90 7.99
C GLN A 29 -1.92 -6.41 6.59
N GLN A 30 -2.90 -6.72 5.73
CA GLN A 30 -2.62 -7.12 4.34
C GLN A 30 -1.89 -6.01 3.57
N ILE A 31 -2.32 -4.75 3.72
CA ILE A 31 -1.67 -3.61 3.06
C ILE A 31 -0.23 -3.45 3.55
N ALA A 32 0.02 -3.56 4.86
CA ALA A 32 1.37 -3.49 5.42
C ALA A 32 2.26 -4.66 4.97
N ASP A 33 1.73 -5.88 4.95
CA ASP A 33 2.48 -7.07 4.54
C ASP A 33 2.89 -7.00 3.07
N GLU A 34 1.96 -6.63 2.17
CA GLU A 34 2.26 -6.50 0.75
C GLU A 34 3.20 -5.32 0.44
N ALA A 35 3.09 -4.21 1.19
CA ALA A 35 4.05 -3.11 1.11
C ALA A 35 5.47 -3.55 1.46
N VAL A 36 5.63 -4.28 2.56
CA VAL A 36 6.93 -4.78 3.02
C VAL A 36 7.47 -5.86 2.07
N ALA A 37 6.61 -6.75 1.56
CA ALA A 37 6.98 -7.76 0.59
C ALA A 37 7.46 -7.13 -0.73
N ALA A 38 6.76 -6.11 -1.22
CA ALA A 38 7.16 -5.36 -2.41
C ALA A 38 8.51 -4.64 -2.21
N ALA A 39 8.72 -4.03 -1.04
CA ALA A 39 10.01 -3.41 -0.70
C ALA A 39 11.14 -4.43 -0.65
N ALA A 40 10.92 -5.59 -0.01
CA ALA A 40 11.88 -6.69 0.05
C ALA A 40 12.21 -7.27 -1.34
N ALA A 41 11.26 -7.22 -2.28
CA ALA A 41 11.46 -7.62 -3.67
C ALA A 41 12.17 -6.56 -4.54
N GLY A 42 12.45 -5.37 -4.00
CA GLY A 42 13.23 -4.32 -4.68
C GLY A 42 12.46 -3.05 -5.04
N ALA A 43 11.21 -2.89 -4.61
CA ALA A 43 10.52 -1.60 -4.75
C ALA A 43 11.16 -0.54 -3.85
N SER A 44 11.58 0.58 -4.43
CA SER A 44 12.16 1.71 -3.69
C SER A 44 11.12 2.71 -3.21
N ILE A 45 9.90 2.65 -3.76
CA ILE A 45 8.75 3.48 -3.39
C ILE A 45 7.50 2.61 -3.27
N ILE A 46 6.72 2.81 -2.21
CA ILE A 46 5.41 2.18 -2.04
C ILE A 46 4.31 3.25 -2.09
N HIS A 47 3.40 3.11 -3.06
CA HIS A 47 2.23 3.97 -3.22
C HIS A 47 1.02 3.38 -2.47
N LEU A 48 0.42 4.17 -1.59
CA LEU A 48 -0.55 3.70 -0.61
C LEU A 48 -1.91 4.38 -0.75
N HIS A 49 -2.94 3.55 -0.64
CA HIS A 49 -4.34 3.90 -0.42
C HIS A 49 -4.82 3.14 0.82
N ALA A 50 -5.82 3.67 1.51
CA ALA A 50 -6.52 2.95 2.57
C ALA A 50 -7.83 2.37 2.06
N ARG A 51 -8.29 1.31 2.71
CA ARG A 51 -9.61 0.70 2.49
C ARG A 51 -10.31 0.45 3.82
N ASP A 52 -11.62 0.43 3.77
CA ASP A 52 -12.47 -0.10 4.82
C ASP A 52 -12.18 -1.60 4.97
N PRO A 53 -11.79 -2.08 6.18
CA PRO A 53 -11.39 -3.47 6.39
C PRO A 53 -12.56 -4.47 6.29
N GLU A 54 -13.80 -4.02 6.47
CA GLU A 54 -15.00 -4.87 6.41
C GLU A 54 -15.55 -4.95 4.99
N THR A 55 -15.54 -3.83 4.26
CA THR A 55 -16.19 -3.73 2.95
C THR A 55 -15.22 -3.68 1.77
N GLY A 56 -13.95 -3.35 2.00
CA GLY A 56 -12.94 -3.14 0.94
C GLY A 56 -13.14 -1.86 0.13
N LYS A 57 -14.11 -1.01 0.50
CA LYS A 57 -14.32 0.30 -0.13
C LYS A 57 -13.11 1.21 0.14
N PRO A 58 -12.69 2.03 -0.82
CA PRO A 58 -11.70 3.07 -0.58
C PRO A 58 -12.12 4.02 0.56
N VAL A 59 -11.14 4.44 1.36
CA VAL A 59 -11.31 5.42 2.45
C VAL A 59 -10.10 6.36 2.46
N HIS A 60 -10.28 7.57 2.98
CA HIS A 60 -9.27 8.65 2.89
C HIS A 60 -8.97 9.30 4.24
N GLU A 61 -9.65 8.89 5.30
CA GLU A 61 -9.46 9.39 6.65
C GLU A 61 -8.08 8.98 7.17
N PRO A 62 -7.29 9.92 7.73
CA PRO A 62 -5.92 9.65 8.20
C PRO A 62 -5.83 8.46 9.18
N ASP A 63 -6.87 8.26 10.00
CA ASP A 63 -6.92 7.17 10.97
C ASP A 63 -6.80 5.80 10.32
N HIS A 64 -7.33 5.60 9.11
CA HIS A 64 -7.17 4.34 8.39
C HIS A 64 -5.72 4.12 7.93
N PHE A 65 -5.01 5.17 7.53
CA PHE A 65 -3.60 5.11 7.17
C PHE A 65 -2.72 4.81 8.39
N MET A 66 -3.04 5.41 9.54
CA MET A 66 -2.27 5.21 10.77
C MET A 66 -2.30 3.76 11.28
N ARG A 67 -3.21 2.92 10.78
CA ARG A 67 -3.27 1.50 11.11
C ARG A 67 -2.20 0.65 10.40
N PHE A 68 -1.57 1.14 9.33
CA PHE A 68 -0.53 0.40 8.59
C PHE A 68 0.78 1.18 8.41
N LEU A 69 0.77 2.52 8.39
CA LEU A 69 1.99 3.31 8.19
C LEU A 69 3.09 3.05 9.24
N PRO A 70 2.79 2.94 10.55
CA PRO A 70 3.82 2.61 11.53
C PRO A 70 4.43 1.23 11.33
N ILE A 71 3.62 0.25 10.90
CA ILE A 71 4.07 -1.13 10.65
C ILE A 71 5.04 -1.16 9.47
N ILE A 72 4.68 -0.48 8.36
CA ILE A 72 5.56 -0.37 7.18
C ILE A 72 6.87 0.31 7.55
N LYS A 73 6.80 1.44 8.27
CA LYS A 73 7.99 2.20 8.71
C LYS A 73 8.91 1.39 9.60
N GLN A 74 8.38 0.48 10.42
CA GLN A 74 9.18 -0.39 11.29
C GLN A 74 9.83 -1.57 10.54
N ARG A 75 9.35 -1.91 9.34
CA ARG A 75 9.73 -3.15 8.64
C ARG A 75 10.48 -2.94 7.32
N CYS A 76 10.49 -1.74 6.75
CA CYS A 76 11.28 -1.43 5.56
C CYS A 76 11.61 0.06 5.43
N ASP A 77 12.64 0.38 4.64
CA ASP A 77 13.14 1.74 4.38
C ASP A 77 12.63 2.35 3.06
N ALA A 78 11.66 1.71 2.39
CA ALA A 78 11.10 2.23 1.14
C ALA A 78 10.41 3.59 1.35
N VAL A 79 10.48 4.46 0.35
CA VAL A 79 9.78 5.75 0.39
C VAL A 79 8.27 5.51 0.41
N VAL A 80 7.61 6.09 1.40
CA VAL A 80 6.14 6.07 1.50
C VAL A 80 5.55 7.20 0.66
N ASN A 81 4.74 6.83 -0.34
CA ASN A 81 3.98 7.75 -1.18
C ASN A 81 2.48 7.63 -0.84
N ILE A 82 1.90 8.69 -0.28
CA ILE A 82 0.48 8.74 0.12
C ILE A 82 -0.34 9.36 -0.99
N SER A 83 -1.39 8.67 -1.43
CA SER A 83 -2.30 9.19 -2.45
C SER A 83 -3.12 10.38 -1.95
N THR A 84 -3.25 11.41 -2.78
CA THR A 84 -4.19 12.53 -2.60
C THR A 84 -5.35 12.50 -3.58
N GLY A 85 -5.38 11.52 -4.49
CA GLY A 85 -6.45 11.34 -5.47
C GLY A 85 -7.55 10.39 -5.02
N GLY A 86 -7.61 10.05 -3.73
CA GLY A 86 -8.45 8.99 -3.14
C GLY A 86 -9.81 8.76 -3.83
N GLY A 87 -10.07 7.51 -4.22
CA GLY A 87 -11.40 7.05 -4.57
C GLY A 87 -12.24 6.77 -3.32
#